data_AF-A0A9E0YZZ9-F1
#
_entry.id   AF-A0A9E0YZZ9-F1
#
_cell.length_a   1.000
_cell.length_b   1.000
_cell.length_c   1.000
_cell.angle_alpha   90.00
_cell.angle_beta   90.00
_cell.angle_gamma   90.00
#
_symmetry.space_group_name_H-M   'P 1'
#
loop_
_entity.id
_entity.type
_entity.pdbx_description
1 polymer ?
#
loop_
_entity_poly.entity_id
_entity_poly.type
_entity_poly.pdbx_seq_one_letter_code
_entity_poly.pdbx_strand_id
1 'polypeptide(L)'
;TTDTVTVTVTYGDASDVYNPIGQEIPVNKGSQPNAEDGIQNKNDLPQGTTYDWKTPVDTSTPGETTGTVIVTYPDGSKDEVEVKVNVIDPRTDAEKYQPETIPEIIKPGEKPDLSDNVTNPDELPNGTIIKDITPDGTVDTNTPGEYTGTLEITYPDGSKEILKVQIIVAQENEPISNGVGNSMSDNNGNPQSLQNTPKTGDLTNTGLYTAGALGSLTALFGIIVTKKRKKSQKEDIK
;
A
#
# COMPACT_ATOMS: atom_id res chain seq x y z
N THR A 1 62.50 54.30 -15.13
CA THR A 1 62.31 52.84 -15.08
C THR A 1 61.31 52.57 -13.99
N THR A 2 60.16 51.98 -14.29
CA THR A 2 59.20 51.55 -13.26
C THR A 2 59.66 50.20 -12.74
N ASP A 3 59.96 50.15 -11.45
CA ASP A 3 60.27 48.92 -10.74
C ASP A 3 58.95 48.35 -10.20
N THR A 4 58.59 47.15 -10.66
CA THR A 4 57.37 46.47 -10.20
C THR A 4 57.77 45.40 -9.21
N VAL A 5 57.42 45.62 -7.94
CA VAL A 5 57.55 44.64 -6.86
C VAL A 5 56.34 43.73 -6.89
N THR A 6 56.56 42.43 -7.04
CA THR A 6 55.52 41.41 -6.81
C THR A 6 55.39 41.17 -5.31
N VAL A 7 54.24 41.56 -4.74
CA VAL A 7 53.87 41.22 -3.37
C VAL A 7 53.15 39.88 -3.39
N THR A 8 53.75 38.85 -2.83
CA THR A 8 53.09 37.56 -2.59
C THR A 8 52.33 37.65 -1.28
N VAL A 9 51.00 37.71 -1.36
CA VAL A 9 50.13 37.58 -0.18
C VAL A 9 49.78 36.11 -0.03
N THR A 10 50.27 35.48 1.04
CA THR A 10 49.90 34.10 1.40
C THR A 10 48.72 34.15 2.37
N TYR A 11 47.51 33.92 1.87
CA TYR A 11 46.36 33.59 2.70
C TYR A 11 46.42 32.10 3.05
N GLY A 12 46.02 31.71 4.27
CA GLY A 12 45.85 30.30 4.62
C GLY A 12 44.68 29.66 3.86
N ASP A 13 44.58 28.33 3.90
CA ASP A 13 43.50 27.60 3.24
C ASP A 13 42.14 27.95 3.87
N ALA A 14 41.11 28.14 3.05
CA ALA A 14 39.76 28.44 3.53
C ALA A 14 39.20 27.32 4.44
N SER A 15 39.58 26.06 4.21
CA SER A 15 39.24 24.93 5.10
C SER A 15 39.80 25.07 6.52
N ASP A 16 40.85 25.86 6.74
CA ASP A 16 41.38 26.13 8.08
C ASP A 16 40.60 27.24 8.81
N VAL A 17 39.80 28.01 8.09
CA VAL A 17 39.11 29.22 8.58
C VAL A 17 37.61 28.99 8.72
N TYR A 18 37.01 28.27 7.77
CA TYR A 18 35.59 27.98 7.72
C TYR A 18 35.30 26.59 8.27
N ASN A 19 34.09 26.41 8.78
CA ASN A 19 33.62 25.12 9.26
C ASN A 19 32.18 24.90 8.75
N PRO A 20 32.01 24.14 7.65
CA PRO A 20 30.69 23.87 7.10
C PRO A 20 29.93 22.87 7.99
N ILE A 21 28.65 23.16 8.22
CA ILE A 21 27.79 22.41 9.15
C ILE A 21 26.73 21.67 8.37
N GLY A 22 26.66 20.35 8.56
CA GLY A 22 25.64 19.50 7.93
C GLY A 22 24.25 19.70 8.56
N GLN A 23 23.20 19.50 7.77
CA GLN A 23 21.81 19.46 8.24
C GLN A 23 21.04 18.30 7.61
N GLU A 24 20.00 17.82 8.29
CA GLU A 24 19.12 16.80 7.73
C GLU A 24 18.27 17.37 6.58
N ILE A 25 18.15 16.60 5.50
CA ILE A 25 17.30 16.94 4.36
C ILE A 25 16.30 15.82 4.03
N PRO A 26 15.03 16.15 3.74
CA PRO A 26 14.07 15.19 3.22
C PRO A 26 14.24 15.01 1.70
N VAL A 27 14.10 13.79 1.21
CA VAL A 27 14.10 13.49 -0.23
C VAL A 27 13.09 12.41 -0.56
N ASN A 28 12.44 12.50 -1.72
CA ASN A 28 11.54 11.42 -2.16
C ASN A 28 12.35 10.21 -2.64
N LYS A 29 11.82 9.01 -2.37
CA LYS A 29 12.34 7.73 -2.86
C LYS A 29 12.65 7.80 -4.36
N GLY A 30 13.86 7.38 -4.74
CA GLY A 30 14.35 7.34 -6.12
C GLY A 30 14.73 8.70 -6.71
N SER A 31 14.72 9.78 -5.92
CA SER A 31 15.21 11.10 -6.34
C SER A 31 16.62 11.35 -5.81
N GLN A 32 17.43 12.14 -6.52
CA GLN A 32 18.76 12.54 -6.05
C GLN A 32 18.66 13.86 -5.26
N PRO A 33 19.10 13.92 -3.99
CA PRO A 33 19.11 15.16 -3.23
C PRO A 33 20.20 16.11 -3.74
N ASN A 34 19.99 17.42 -3.59
CA ASN A 34 21.04 18.42 -3.84
C ASN A 34 22.01 18.47 -2.63
N ALA A 35 23.32 18.41 -2.89
CA ALA A 35 24.34 18.44 -1.83
C ALA A 35 24.36 19.78 -1.08
N GLU A 36 24.08 20.88 -1.78
CA GLU A 36 24.02 22.22 -1.19
C GLU A 36 22.93 22.33 -0.11
N ASP A 37 21.80 21.65 -0.29
CA ASP A 37 20.72 21.68 0.70
C ASP A 37 21.13 20.97 2.01
N GLY A 38 22.15 20.12 1.96
CA GLY A 38 22.73 19.47 3.14
C GLY A 38 23.61 20.38 4.01
N ILE A 39 23.93 21.61 3.58
CA ILE A 39 24.80 22.53 4.33
C ILE A 39 23.99 23.66 4.96
N GLN A 40 23.97 23.70 6.29
CA GLN A 40 23.19 24.64 7.10
C GLN A 40 23.68 26.08 6.94
N ASN A 41 24.99 26.29 7.01
CA ASN A 41 25.65 27.61 7.04
C ASN A 41 26.22 28.03 5.68
N LYS A 42 25.63 27.56 4.57
CA LYS A 42 26.13 27.84 3.21
C LYS A 42 26.27 29.33 2.87
N ASN A 43 25.47 30.18 3.51
CA ASN A 43 25.50 31.63 3.32
C ASN A 43 26.66 32.32 4.07
N ASP A 44 27.28 31.62 5.04
CA ASP A 44 28.42 32.10 5.80
C ASP A 44 29.76 31.70 5.16
N LEU A 45 29.71 30.85 4.12
CA LEU A 45 30.88 30.41 3.38
C LEU A 45 31.27 31.42 2.29
N PRO A 46 32.54 31.44 1.84
CA PRO A 46 32.99 32.32 0.78
C PRO A 46 32.15 32.22 -0.49
N GLN A 47 31.98 33.34 -1.19
CA GLN A 47 31.33 33.33 -2.49
C GLN A 47 32.14 32.51 -3.49
N GLY A 48 31.47 31.60 -4.21
CA GLY A 48 32.11 30.68 -5.16
C GLY A 48 32.40 29.29 -4.58
N THR A 49 32.09 29.06 -3.30
CA THR A 49 32.07 27.70 -2.73
C THR A 49 31.06 26.82 -3.47
N THR A 50 31.47 25.60 -3.82
CA THR A 50 30.63 24.59 -4.48
C THR A 50 30.42 23.36 -3.60
N TYR A 51 29.35 22.60 -3.88
CA TYR A 51 28.91 21.48 -3.07
C TYR A 51 28.60 20.29 -3.97
N ASP A 52 29.30 19.18 -3.73
CA ASP A 52 29.11 17.95 -4.48
C ASP A 52 29.02 16.77 -3.52
N TRP A 53 28.21 15.77 -3.86
CA TRP A 53 28.25 14.51 -3.12
C TRP A 53 29.55 13.76 -3.44
N LYS A 54 30.28 13.31 -2.40
CA LYS A 54 31.45 12.44 -2.55
C LYS A 54 31.11 11.17 -3.33
N THR A 55 29.92 10.62 -3.04
CA THR A 55 29.29 9.52 -3.76
C THR A 55 27.79 9.77 -3.84
N PRO A 56 27.10 9.38 -4.93
CA PRO A 56 25.65 9.50 -5.00
C PRO A 56 24.96 8.84 -3.80
N VAL A 57 24.04 9.56 -3.15
CA VAL A 57 23.24 9.03 -2.03
C VAL A 57 22.22 8.03 -2.56
N ASP A 58 22.16 6.83 -1.97
CA ASP A 58 21.14 5.83 -2.30
C ASP A 58 19.79 6.20 -1.67
N THR A 59 18.82 6.54 -2.52
CA THR A 59 17.45 6.86 -2.12
C THR A 59 16.44 5.81 -2.58
N SER A 60 16.89 4.61 -2.93
CA SER A 60 16.03 3.52 -3.41
C SER A 60 15.16 2.92 -2.31
N THR A 61 15.53 3.11 -1.04
CA THR A 61 14.83 2.56 0.12
C THR A 61 14.41 3.69 1.06
N PRO A 62 13.12 3.78 1.47
CA PRO A 62 12.69 4.75 2.47
C PRO A 62 13.37 4.55 3.82
N GLY A 63 13.61 5.64 4.55
CA GLY A 63 14.27 5.65 5.85
C GLY A 63 15.44 6.62 5.92
N GLU A 64 16.15 6.62 7.04
CA GLU A 64 17.35 7.42 7.23
C GLU A 64 18.54 6.79 6.50
N THR A 65 19.29 7.62 5.79
CA THR A 65 20.60 7.30 5.21
C THR A 65 21.56 8.47 5.42
N THR A 66 22.84 8.28 5.15
CA THR A 66 23.86 9.34 5.25
C THR A 66 24.56 9.54 3.92
N GLY A 67 25.02 10.77 3.69
CA GLY A 67 25.85 11.15 2.56
C GLY A 67 26.98 12.07 3.00
N THR A 68 28.06 12.09 2.23
CA THR A 68 29.18 13.02 2.48
C THR A 68 29.19 14.08 1.39
N VAL A 69 29.04 15.34 1.79
CA VAL A 69 29.20 16.51 0.92
C VAL A 69 30.67 16.91 0.91
N ILE A 70 31.24 17.10 -0.27
CA ILE A 70 32.52 17.76 -0.50
C ILE A 70 32.22 19.24 -0.74
N VAL A 71 32.69 20.07 0.19
CA VAL A 71 32.64 21.53 0.09
C VAL A 71 33.94 21.97 -0.55
N THR A 72 33.90 22.59 -1.74
CA THR A 72 35.10 23.10 -2.43
C THR A 72 35.10 24.61 -2.41
N TYR A 73 36.12 25.21 -1.80
CA TYR A 73 36.27 26.65 -1.68
C TYR A 73 36.90 27.28 -2.94
N PRO A 74 36.80 28.61 -3.13
CA PRO A 74 37.38 29.30 -4.29
C PRO A 74 38.90 29.17 -4.42
N ASP A 75 39.62 28.94 -3.32
CA ASP A 75 41.06 28.70 -3.31
C ASP A 75 41.45 27.25 -3.67
N GLY A 76 40.45 26.37 -3.82
CA GLY A 76 40.60 24.95 -4.13
C GLY A 76 40.74 24.04 -2.91
N SER A 77 40.82 24.59 -1.69
CA SER A 77 40.76 23.82 -0.44
C SER A 77 39.38 23.17 -0.28
N LYS A 78 39.29 22.12 0.55
CA LYS A 78 38.08 21.30 0.66
C LYS A 78 37.80 20.83 2.08
N ASP A 79 36.52 20.74 2.40
CA ASP A 79 36.00 20.07 3.59
C ASP A 79 35.07 18.91 3.22
N GLU A 80 34.97 17.92 4.11
CA GLU A 80 34.01 16.83 4.02
C GLU A 80 32.98 16.95 5.14
N VAL A 81 31.70 17.00 4.79
CA VAL A 81 30.60 17.15 5.75
C VAL A 81 29.66 15.97 5.64
N GLU A 82 29.44 15.28 6.76
CA GLU A 82 28.43 14.23 6.84
C GLU A 82 27.04 14.86 6.99
N VAL A 83 26.10 14.38 6.18
CA VAL A 83 24.72 14.88 6.07
C VAL A 83 23.76 13.71 6.22
N LYS A 84 22.74 13.88 7.05
CA LYS A 84 21.62 12.93 7.14
C LYS A 84 20.61 13.21 6.04
N VAL A 85 20.14 12.15 5.39
CA VAL A 85 19.14 12.21 4.35
C VAL A 85 17.98 11.32 4.76
N ASN A 86 16.79 11.90 4.86
CA ASN A 86 15.57 11.17 5.19
C ASN A 86 14.80 10.87 3.90
N VAL A 87 14.80 9.60 3.49
CA VAL A 87 14.16 9.14 2.25
C VAL A 87 12.69 8.81 2.52
N ILE A 88 11.80 9.55 1.89
CA ILE A 88 10.36 9.45 2.08
C ILE A 88 9.74 8.70 0.90
N ASP A 89 8.93 7.66 1.16
CA ASP A 89 8.02 7.13 0.14
C ASP A 89 6.78 8.03 0.10
N PRO A 90 6.54 8.81 -0.96
CA PRO A 90 5.41 9.73 -1.00
C PRO A 90 4.06 9.01 -1.16
N ARG A 91 4.07 7.69 -1.41
CA ARG A 91 2.85 6.90 -1.58
C ARG A 91 2.18 6.63 -0.24
N THR A 92 0.86 6.71 -0.26
CA THR A 92 0.00 6.24 0.84
C THR A 92 -0.01 4.71 0.92
N ASP A 93 -0.42 4.16 2.05
CA ASP A 93 -0.57 2.70 2.21
C ASP A 93 -1.62 2.15 1.24
N ALA A 94 -2.71 2.88 0.99
CA ALA A 94 -3.69 2.56 -0.06
C ALA A 94 -3.13 2.58 -1.50
N GLU A 95 -1.89 3.03 -1.71
CA GLU A 95 -1.17 2.94 -2.99
C GLU A 95 -0.04 1.91 -2.98
N LYS A 96 0.35 1.43 -1.79
CA LYS A 96 1.41 0.43 -1.60
C LYS A 96 0.82 -0.98 -1.53
N TYR A 97 -0.31 -1.13 -0.88
CA TYR A 97 -0.96 -2.41 -0.61
C TYR A 97 -2.12 -2.63 -1.57
N GLN A 98 -2.43 -3.91 -1.80
CA GLN A 98 -3.53 -4.34 -2.65
C GLN A 98 -4.25 -5.48 -1.92
N PRO A 99 -5.36 -5.20 -1.22
CA PRO A 99 -6.14 -6.24 -0.59
C PRO A 99 -6.85 -7.09 -1.66
N GLU A 100 -6.88 -8.39 -1.42
CA GLU A 100 -7.53 -9.37 -2.26
C GLU A 100 -8.82 -9.85 -1.61
N THR A 101 -9.85 -10.08 -2.41
CA THR A 101 -11.16 -10.50 -1.91
C THR A 101 -11.68 -11.75 -2.62
N ILE A 102 -12.37 -12.60 -1.87
CA ILE A 102 -13.14 -13.72 -2.41
C ILE A 102 -14.65 -13.45 -2.35
N PRO A 103 -15.47 -14.01 -3.26
CA PRO A 103 -16.92 -13.91 -3.17
C PRO A 103 -17.47 -14.53 -1.88
N GLU A 104 -18.56 -13.94 -1.40
CA GLU A 104 -19.33 -14.46 -0.28
C GLU A 104 -20.51 -15.27 -0.80
N ILE A 105 -20.75 -16.47 -0.26
CA ILE A 105 -21.84 -17.35 -0.71
C ILE A 105 -22.78 -17.59 0.47
N ILE A 106 -24.03 -17.14 0.32
CA ILE A 106 -25.06 -17.23 1.36
C ILE A 106 -26.28 -18.01 0.88
N LYS A 107 -27.06 -18.54 1.82
CA LYS A 107 -28.37 -19.12 1.53
C LYS A 107 -29.45 -18.03 1.41
N PRO A 108 -30.59 -18.32 0.76
CA PRO A 108 -31.72 -17.41 0.75
C PRO A 108 -32.14 -17.00 2.17
N GLY A 109 -32.23 -15.69 2.41
CA GLY A 109 -32.62 -15.06 3.68
C GLY A 109 -31.47 -14.87 4.69
N GLU A 110 -30.27 -15.38 4.42
CA GLU A 110 -29.11 -15.21 5.29
C GLU A 110 -28.51 -13.81 5.15
N LYS A 111 -28.01 -13.24 6.25
CA LYS A 111 -27.33 -11.93 6.21
C LYS A 111 -25.86 -12.16 5.84
N PRO A 112 -25.33 -11.49 4.81
CA PRO A 112 -23.91 -11.60 4.47
C PRO A 112 -23.03 -11.00 5.58
N ASP A 113 -21.88 -11.62 5.83
CA ASP A 113 -20.79 -11.09 6.63
C ASP A 113 -19.57 -10.93 5.73
N LEU A 114 -19.18 -9.68 5.44
CA LEU A 114 -18.07 -9.42 4.52
C LEU A 114 -16.71 -9.29 5.19
N SER A 115 -16.67 -9.42 6.53
CA SER A 115 -15.50 -9.05 7.32
C SER A 115 -14.30 -9.99 7.11
N ASP A 116 -14.53 -11.20 6.61
CA ASP A 116 -13.49 -12.20 6.37
C ASP A 116 -13.26 -12.54 4.88
N ASN A 117 -13.90 -11.80 3.96
CA ASN A 117 -13.67 -12.00 2.52
C ASN A 117 -12.34 -11.45 2.02
N VAL A 118 -11.61 -10.67 2.84
CA VAL A 118 -10.23 -10.24 2.51
C VAL A 118 -9.27 -11.39 2.82
N THR A 119 -8.57 -11.91 1.81
CA THR A 119 -7.78 -13.15 1.92
C THR A 119 -6.33 -12.95 2.30
N ASN A 120 -5.80 -11.74 2.16
CA ASN A 120 -4.41 -11.39 2.51
C ASN A 120 -4.30 -10.34 3.64
N PRO A 121 -5.05 -10.44 4.75
CA PRO A 121 -5.00 -9.45 5.82
C PRO A 121 -3.61 -9.35 6.47
N ASP A 122 -2.86 -10.45 6.50
CA ASP A 122 -1.49 -10.50 7.05
C ASP A 122 -0.45 -9.77 6.18
N GLU A 123 -0.78 -9.49 4.91
CA GLU A 123 0.08 -8.70 4.01
C GLU A 123 -0.21 -7.20 4.12
N LEU A 124 -1.30 -6.82 4.79
CA LEU A 124 -1.66 -5.43 5.06
C LEU A 124 -0.90 -4.91 6.28
N PRO A 125 -0.66 -3.59 6.38
CA PRO A 125 0.06 -3.04 7.52
C PRO A 125 -0.74 -3.22 8.82
N ASN A 126 -0.04 -3.51 9.91
CA ASN A 126 -0.65 -3.70 11.23
C ASN A 126 -1.48 -2.49 11.65
N GLY A 127 -2.71 -2.73 12.09
CA GLY A 127 -3.68 -1.67 12.42
C GLY A 127 -4.61 -1.30 11.26
N THR A 128 -4.51 -1.97 10.11
CA THR A 128 -5.52 -1.88 9.06
C THR A 128 -6.88 -2.34 9.60
N ILE A 129 -7.92 -1.55 9.31
CA ILE A 129 -9.30 -1.81 9.71
C ILE A 129 -10.10 -2.13 8.46
N ILE A 130 -10.77 -3.28 8.46
CA ILE A 130 -11.69 -3.72 7.41
C ILE A 130 -13.11 -3.56 7.94
N LYS A 131 -13.94 -2.80 7.24
CA LYS A 131 -15.32 -2.52 7.67
C LYS A 131 -16.30 -2.78 6.54
N ASP A 132 -17.31 -3.61 6.82
CA ASP A 132 -18.48 -3.71 5.95
C ASP A 132 -19.29 -2.41 6.02
N ILE A 133 -19.45 -1.77 4.87
CA ILE A 133 -20.21 -0.54 4.69
C ILE A 133 -21.32 -0.74 3.65
N THR A 134 -21.68 -1.98 3.34
CA THR A 134 -22.79 -2.32 2.45
C THR A 134 -24.08 -1.68 2.96
N PRO A 135 -24.71 -0.76 2.20
CA PRO A 135 -25.91 -0.09 2.67
C PRO A 135 -27.07 -1.07 2.85
N ASP A 136 -27.85 -0.89 3.92
CA ASP A 136 -29.01 -1.76 4.16
C ASP A 136 -29.99 -1.72 2.98
N GLY A 137 -30.45 -2.91 2.58
CA GLY A 137 -31.41 -3.09 1.49
C GLY A 137 -30.81 -3.08 0.07
N THR A 138 -29.48 -2.95 -0.11
CA THR A 138 -28.87 -3.06 -1.46
C THR A 138 -28.68 -4.50 -1.93
N VAL A 139 -28.73 -5.46 -1.00
CA VAL A 139 -28.61 -6.89 -1.28
C VAL A 139 -29.97 -7.52 -0.99
N ASP A 140 -30.60 -8.09 -2.02
CA ASP A 140 -31.78 -8.94 -1.81
C ASP A 140 -31.31 -10.35 -1.48
N THR A 141 -31.30 -10.68 -0.20
CA THR A 141 -30.82 -11.99 0.26
C THR A 141 -31.82 -13.11 -0.01
N ASN A 142 -33.07 -12.82 -0.41
CA ASN A 142 -34.09 -13.85 -0.59
C ASN A 142 -34.17 -14.38 -2.02
N THR A 143 -33.65 -13.63 -2.99
CA THR A 143 -33.68 -13.98 -4.40
C THR A 143 -32.32 -14.54 -4.81
N PRO A 144 -32.24 -15.78 -5.34
CA PRO A 144 -30.99 -16.31 -5.87
C PRO A 144 -30.41 -15.42 -6.97
N GLY A 145 -29.12 -15.13 -6.90
CA GLY A 145 -28.47 -14.22 -7.82
C GLY A 145 -27.12 -13.70 -7.32
N GLU A 146 -26.52 -12.83 -8.13
CA GLU A 146 -25.28 -12.13 -7.78
C GLU A 146 -25.57 -10.70 -7.34
N TYR A 147 -24.97 -10.31 -6.23
CA TYR A 147 -25.08 -9.00 -5.61
C TYR A 147 -23.69 -8.47 -5.31
N THR A 148 -23.61 -7.22 -4.88
CA THR A 148 -22.34 -6.57 -4.54
C THR A 148 -22.42 -5.98 -3.13
N GLY A 149 -21.49 -6.41 -2.29
CA GLY A 149 -21.17 -5.79 -1.03
C GLY A 149 -20.00 -4.81 -1.17
N THR A 150 -19.83 -3.94 -0.18
CA THR A 150 -18.77 -2.92 -0.17
C THR A 150 -18.03 -2.91 1.15
N LEU A 151 -16.70 -2.98 1.09
CA LEU A 151 -15.80 -2.85 2.22
C LEU A 151 -15.09 -1.50 2.17
N GLU A 152 -14.95 -0.84 3.33
CA GLU A 152 -13.98 0.24 3.54
C GLU A 152 -12.75 -0.32 4.24
N ILE A 153 -11.59 -0.18 3.59
CA ILE A 153 -10.29 -0.49 4.17
C ILE A 153 -9.67 0.83 4.64
N THR A 154 -9.39 0.92 5.92
CA THR A 154 -8.69 2.08 6.53
C THR A 154 -7.32 1.65 6.99
N TYR A 155 -6.27 2.25 6.43
CA TYR A 155 -4.88 1.96 6.74
C TYR A 155 -4.37 2.77 7.94
N PRO A 156 -3.25 2.36 8.57
CA PRO A 156 -2.65 3.08 9.70
C PRO A 156 -2.21 4.51 9.38
N ASP A 157 -1.80 4.79 8.14
CA ASP A 157 -1.48 6.15 7.67
C ASP A 157 -2.73 7.04 7.47
N GLY A 158 -3.92 6.51 7.75
CA GLY A 158 -5.22 7.17 7.58
C GLY A 158 -5.76 7.15 6.15
N SER A 159 -4.99 6.65 5.18
CA SER A 159 -5.47 6.46 3.82
C SER A 159 -6.55 5.38 3.78
N LYS A 160 -7.42 5.46 2.78
CA LYS A 160 -8.57 4.58 2.65
C LYS A 160 -8.76 4.12 1.21
N GLU A 161 -9.35 2.94 1.07
CA GLU A 161 -9.90 2.47 -0.19
C GLU A 161 -11.22 1.72 0.00
N ILE A 162 -12.03 1.68 -1.06
CA ILE A 162 -13.31 0.98 -1.09
C ILE A 162 -13.19 -0.21 -2.03
N LEU A 163 -13.46 -1.40 -1.51
CA LEU A 163 -13.48 -2.65 -2.26
C LEU A 163 -14.90 -3.14 -2.47
N LYS A 164 -15.12 -3.80 -3.60
CA LYS A 164 -16.39 -4.44 -3.93
C LYS A 164 -16.22 -5.94 -3.81
N VAL A 165 -17.06 -6.58 -3.00
CA VAL A 165 -17.10 -8.03 -2.82
C VAL A 165 -18.35 -8.55 -3.50
N GLN A 166 -18.22 -9.62 -4.28
CA GLN A 166 -19.38 -10.28 -4.88
C GLN A 166 -20.09 -11.11 -3.81
N ILE A 167 -21.40 -11.00 -3.71
CA ILE A 167 -22.24 -11.84 -2.84
C ILE A 167 -23.09 -12.71 -3.75
N ILE A 168 -23.12 -14.01 -3.51
CA ILE A 168 -23.88 -14.98 -4.28
C ILE A 168 -24.95 -15.57 -3.37
N VAL A 169 -26.22 -15.28 -3.66
CA VAL A 169 -27.35 -15.95 -3.02
C VAL A 169 -27.58 -17.25 -3.77
N ALA A 170 -27.30 -18.37 -3.11
CA ALA A 170 -27.44 -19.69 -3.71
C ALA A 170 -28.90 -20.04 -4.02
N GLN A 171 -29.11 -20.89 -5.02
CA GLN A 171 -30.42 -21.50 -5.27
C GLN A 171 -30.59 -22.71 -4.35
N GLU A 172 -31.68 -22.76 -3.58
CA GLU A 172 -32.05 -23.95 -2.84
C GLU A 172 -32.49 -25.04 -3.85
N ASN A 173 -31.78 -26.16 -3.85
CA ASN A 173 -32.27 -27.35 -4.54
C ASN A 173 -33.20 -28.07 -3.59
N GLU A 174 -34.49 -28.15 -3.94
CA GLU A 174 -35.42 -29.04 -3.26
C GLU A 174 -34.83 -30.47 -3.21
N PRO A 175 -34.90 -31.17 -2.07
CA PRO A 175 -34.54 -32.58 -2.06
C PRO A 175 -35.41 -33.30 -3.09
N ILE A 176 -34.78 -34.07 -3.98
CA ILE A 176 -35.50 -34.91 -4.93
C ILE A 176 -36.37 -35.86 -4.09
N SER A 177 -37.68 -35.56 -4.04
CA SER A 177 -38.66 -36.46 -3.44
C SER A 177 -38.76 -37.70 -4.34
N ASN A 178 -37.93 -38.71 -4.06
CA ASN A 178 -38.04 -40.03 -4.67
C ASN A 178 -39.36 -40.66 -4.25
N GLY A 179 -40.40 -40.46 -5.05
CA GLY A 179 -41.69 -41.08 -4.89
C GLY A 179 -41.65 -42.59 -5.19
N VAL A 180 -41.91 -43.37 -4.13
CA VAL A 180 -42.61 -44.68 -4.08
C VAL A 180 -41.84 -45.95 -4.49
N GLY A 181 -41.63 -46.84 -3.50
CA GLY A 181 -41.32 -48.28 -3.69
C GLY A 181 -40.77 -49.05 -2.47
N ASN A 182 -41.66 -49.43 -1.53
CA ASN A 182 -41.61 -50.49 -0.49
C ASN A 182 -40.29 -51.12 0.07
N SER A 183 -40.25 -51.14 1.43
CA SER A 183 -39.97 -52.27 2.35
C SER A 183 -38.61 -52.40 3.09
N MET A 184 -38.67 -52.13 4.40
CA MET A 184 -37.98 -52.70 5.59
C MET A 184 -36.44 -52.84 5.64
N SER A 185 -35.79 -52.10 6.56
CA SER A 185 -35.13 -52.66 7.77
C SER A 185 -34.48 -51.57 8.65
N ASP A 186 -34.60 -51.75 9.97
CA ASP A 186 -34.17 -50.86 11.06
C ASP A 186 -32.63 -50.65 11.15
N ASN A 187 -32.20 -49.45 11.57
CA ASN A 187 -31.45 -49.30 12.83
C ASN A 187 -31.16 -47.82 13.23
N ASN A 188 -31.72 -47.49 14.39
CA ASN A 188 -31.31 -46.57 15.46
C ASN A 188 -30.05 -45.67 15.25
N GLY A 189 -30.25 -44.34 15.30
CA GLY A 189 -29.19 -43.33 15.40
C GLY A 189 -29.74 -41.91 15.60
N ASN A 190 -29.73 -41.46 16.84
CA ASN A 190 -30.03 -40.11 17.36
C ASN A 190 -29.65 -38.93 16.43
N PRO A 191 -30.55 -37.97 16.09
CA PRO A 191 -30.14 -36.75 15.40
C PRO A 191 -29.50 -35.76 16.40
N GLN A 192 -28.17 -35.69 16.42
CA GLN A 192 -27.44 -34.61 17.08
C GLN A 192 -27.53 -33.32 16.25
N SER A 193 -28.05 -32.27 16.86
CA SER A 193 -27.99 -30.90 16.34
C SER A 193 -26.54 -30.43 16.23
N LEU A 194 -26.05 -30.24 15.02
CA LEU A 194 -24.78 -29.54 14.79
C LEU A 194 -25.07 -28.04 14.74
N GLN A 195 -24.93 -27.40 15.89
CA GLN A 195 -24.96 -25.96 16.05
C GLN A 195 -23.53 -25.44 15.92
N ASN A 196 -22.96 -25.54 14.71
CA ASN A 196 -21.69 -24.92 14.37
C ASN A 196 -21.97 -23.83 13.34
N THR A 197 -21.70 -22.57 13.71
CA THR A 197 -21.66 -21.46 12.78
C THR A 197 -20.56 -21.74 11.73
N PRO A 198 -20.86 -21.77 10.43
CA PRO A 198 -19.83 -21.88 9.40
C PRO A 198 -18.86 -20.70 9.48
N LYS A 199 -17.58 -20.95 9.23
CA LYS A 199 -16.57 -19.90 8.95
C LYS A 199 -16.16 -19.99 7.48
N THR A 200 -15.81 -18.86 6.89
CA THR A 200 -15.44 -18.73 5.47
C THR A 200 -14.29 -19.68 5.08
N GLY A 201 -14.52 -20.48 4.03
CA GLY A 201 -13.58 -21.48 3.50
C GLY A 201 -13.83 -22.94 3.94
N ASP A 202 -14.80 -23.20 4.82
CA ASP A 202 -15.11 -24.57 5.26
C ASP A 202 -15.97 -25.32 4.21
N LEU A 203 -15.33 -25.94 3.22
CA LEU A 203 -15.95 -26.80 2.20
C LEU A 203 -16.53 -28.12 2.77
N THR A 204 -16.61 -28.30 4.09
CA THR A 204 -16.91 -29.60 4.71
C THR A 204 -18.39 -29.87 4.99
N ASN A 205 -19.33 -29.09 4.43
CA ASN A 205 -20.72 -29.55 4.33
C ASN A 205 -21.44 -28.99 3.09
N THR A 206 -21.08 -29.51 1.92
CA THR A 206 -21.87 -29.40 0.68
C THR A 206 -23.12 -30.27 0.76
N GLY A 207 -24.07 -29.88 1.60
CA GLY A 207 -25.47 -30.24 1.39
C GLY A 207 -26.00 -29.51 0.16
N LEU A 208 -25.90 -30.11 -1.02
CA LEU A 208 -26.77 -29.90 -2.19
C LEU A 208 -27.10 -28.46 -2.66
N TYR A 209 -26.20 -27.47 -2.59
CA TYR A 209 -26.41 -26.18 -3.25
C TYR A 209 -25.57 -26.10 -4.53
N THR A 210 -26.24 -26.09 -5.68
CA THR A 210 -25.60 -25.74 -6.96
C THR A 210 -25.86 -24.27 -7.22
N ALA A 211 -24.81 -23.48 -7.45
CA ALA A 211 -24.98 -22.12 -7.97
C ALA A 211 -25.79 -22.22 -9.29
N GLY A 212 -27.05 -21.79 -9.23
CA GLY A 212 -28.05 -22.00 -10.28
C GLY A 212 -27.66 -21.37 -11.61
N ALA A 213 -28.03 -22.03 -12.70
CA ALA A 213 -27.58 -21.77 -14.05
C ALA A 213 -28.02 -20.39 -14.60
N LEU A 214 -27.10 -19.43 -14.62
CA LEU A 214 -27.03 -18.39 -15.65
C LEU A 214 -25.56 -18.21 -16.08
N GLY A 215 -25.15 -18.94 -17.12
CA GLY A 215 -24.02 -18.60 -18.00
C GLY A 215 -22.62 -18.54 -17.38
N SER A 216 -21.83 -19.60 -17.61
CA SER A 216 -20.36 -19.67 -17.46
C SER A 216 -19.80 -19.32 -16.07
N LEU A 217 -19.60 -20.36 -15.24
CA LEU A 217 -18.67 -20.30 -14.10
C LEU A 217 -17.22 -20.25 -14.61
N THR A 218 -16.83 -19.17 -15.27
CA THR A 218 -15.42 -18.78 -15.23
C THR A 218 -15.18 -18.27 -13.82
N ALA A 219 -14.52 -19.09 -13.01
CA ALA A 219 -13.85 -18.63 -11.80
C ALA A 219 -12.90 -17.50 -12.18
N LEU A 220 -13.40 -16.26 -12.19
CA LEU A 220 -12.59 -15.08 -12.37
C LEU A 220 -11.89 -14.85 -11.04
N PHE A 221 -10.65 -15.34 -10.98
CA PHE A 221 -9.59 -14.72 -10.19
C PHE A 221 -9.80 -13.21 -10.12
N GLY A 222 -9.69 -12.68 -8.90
CA GLY A 222 -9.97 -11.31 -8.46
C GLY A 222 -10.18 -10.27 -9.56
N ILE A 223 -11.30 -9.56 -9.50
CA ILE A 223 -11.48 -8.33 -10.27
C ILE A 223 -10.41 -7.34 -9.78
N ILE A 224 -9.29 -7.27 -10.50
CA ILE A 224 -8.30 -6.20 -10.35
C ILE A 224 -9.00 -4.91 -10.77
N VAL A 225 -9.50 -4.14 -9.80
CA VAL A 225 -9.91 -2.76 -10.06
C VAL A 225 -8.64 -1.97 -10.34
N THR A 226 -8.32 -1.76 -11.61
CA THR A 226 -7.21 -0.90 -12.03
C THR A 226 -7.59 0.55 -11.71
N LYS A 227 -7.09 1.06 -10.57
CA LYS A 227 -7.19 2.48 -10.21
C LYS A 227 -6.44 3.31 -11.25
N LYS A 228 -7.18 4.03 -12.11
CA LYS A 228 -6.61 5.00 -13.06
C LYS A 228 -5.81 6.06 -12.28
N ARG A 229 -4.49 6.05 -12.41
CA ARG A 229 -3.60 7.15 -11.96
C ARG A 229 -4.04 8.45 -12.64
N LYS A 230 -4.57 9.39 -11.86
CA LYS A 230 -4.75 10.78 -12.29
C LYS A 230 -3.33 11.36 -12.47
N LYS A 231 -2.86 11.50 -13.70
CA LYS A 231 -1.66 12.30 -14.00
C LYS A 231 -1.97 13.73 -13.58
N SER A 232 -1.28 14.22 -12.56
CA SER A 232 -1.22 15.65 -12.27
C SER A 232 -0.58 16.32 -13.49
N GLN A 233 -1.37 17.11 -14.21
CA GLN A 233 -0.80 18.02 -15.21
C GLN A 233 -0.01 19.07 -14.44
N LYS A 234 1.30 19.12 -14.65
CA LYS A 234 2.08 20.32 -14.33
C LYS A 234 1.69 21.35 -15.37
N GLU A 235 1.02 22.41 -14.92
CA GLU A 235 0.96 23.66 -15.65
C GLU A 235 2.37 24.25 -15.66
N ASP A 236 3.05 24.18 -16.80
CA ASP A 236 4.23 25.00 -17.04
C ASP A 236 3.75 26.42 -17.35
N ILE A 237 3.78 27.28 -16.33
CA ILE A 237 3.79 28.73 -16.52
C ILE A 237 5.25 29.14 -16.73
N LYS A 238 5.65 29.34 -17.98
CA LYS A 238 6.56 30.43 -18.37
C LYS A 238 6.47 30.75 -19.86
#